data_AF-A0A6G0LX06-F1
#
_entry.id   AF-A0A6G0LX06-F1
#
_cell.length_a   1.000
_cell.length_b   1.000
_cell.length_c   1.000
_cell.angle_alpha   90.00
_cell.angle_beta   90.00
_cell.angle_gamma   90.00
#
_symmetry.space_group_name_H-M   'P 1'
#
loop_
_entity.id
_entity.type
_entity.pdbx_description
1 polymer ?
#
loop_
_entity_poly.entity_id
_entity_poly.type
_entity_poly.pdbx_seq_one_letter_code
_entity_poly.pdbx_strand_id
1 'polypeptide(L)'
;MGNLFASCGFATRAREKAFNKSLHLNETLLQTLRGLGLDHKHLFALYQIFSAMDKDKSGEINLMEFFEYIDLKRSRFSEKAFSVMDRNGSGEVDFIEFVLAVWNYCSFNHASLVRFAYDLYDIDGSGEIEHDEVVRCVREVWGSAWETSSSAQKIVDKLDAIMANTPNNRLSAALFQEFAVRHPMLLFPAFELQMEIQRKVLGKRFWSRATEKRGSLNVNALNWDHVKEVTMLSRQSSSNLLTSMEEDIGRQLQLKPADSVSSWGAVLDKNLRNGGESPLVTLKFTAYAC
;
A
#
# COMPACT_ATOMS: atom_id res chain seq x y z
N MET A 1 13.84 26.41 15.17
CA MET A 1 14.49 25.38 14.33
C MET A 1 13.48 24.96 13.27
N GLY A 2 13.42 25.58 12.10
CA GLY A 2 14.43 25.57 11.05
C GLY A 2 13.77 24.85 9.85
N ASN A 3 13.05 25.60 9.02
CA ASN A 3 12.23 25.10 7.91
C ASN A 3 13.06 24.25 6.93
N LEU A 4 12.92 22.92 7.02
CA LEU A 4 13.39 21.97 6.00
C LEU A 4 12.49 21.95 4.75
N PHE A 5 11.45 22.79 4.70
CA PHE A 5 10.48 22.90 3.60
C PHE A 5 10.78 24.02 2.59
N ALA A 6 11.88 24.77 2.76
CA ALA A 6 12.15 25.98 1.98
C ALA A 6 13.14 25.82 0.81
N SER A 7 13.77 24.65 0.59
CA SER A 7 14.83 24.53 -0.45
C SER A 7 14.57 23.56 -1.61
N CYS A 8 13.38 22.97 -1.72
CA CYS A 8 13.03 22.22 -2.94
C CYS A 8 12.20 23.11 -3.87
N GLY A 9 12.89 24.00 -4.58
CA GLY A 9 12.30 24.92 -5.55
C GLY A 9 11.51 24.18 -6.63
N PHE A 10 10.23 24.52 -6.74
CA PHE A 10 9.37 24.44 -7.91
C PHE A 10 9.85 23.55 -9.07
N ALA A 11 9.17 22.42 -9.26
CA ALA A 11 9.13 21.73 -10.54
C ALA A 11 8.76 22.74 -11.65
N THR A 12 9.61 22.89 -12.66
CA THR A 12 9.25 23.65 -13.85
C THR A 12 8.04 22.98 -14.51
N ARG A 13 7.11 23.73 -15.11
CA ARG A 13 5.96 23.16 -15.86
C ARG A 13 6.37 22.07 -16.86
N ALA A 14 7.59 22.16 -17.38
CA ALA A 14 8.20 21.15 -18.24
C ALA A 14 8.46 19.82 -17.52
N ARG A 15 8.95 19.84 -16.27
CA ARG A 15 9.16 18.64 -15.44
C ARG A 15 7.84 17.99 -15.03
N GLU A 16 6.86 18.80 -14.65
CA GLU A 16 5.49 18.30 -14.37
C GLU A 16 4.89 17.63 -15.61
N LYS A 17 5.01 18.27 -16.78
CA LYS A 17 4.54 17.69 -18.04
C LYS A 17 5.28 16.41 -18.41
N ALA A 18 6.59 16.34 -18.16
CA ALA A 18 7.39 15.14 -18.39
C ALA A 18 6.98 13.99 -17.45
N PHE A 19 6.81 14.27 -16.16
CA PHE A 19 6.31 13.33 -15.15
C PHE A 19 4.90 12.81 -15.48
N ASN A 20 3.99 13.70 -15.85
CA ASN A 20 2.64 13.30 -16.23
C ASN A 20 2.67 12.44 -17.50
N LYS A 21 3.50 12.81 -18.48
CA LYS A 21 3.68 12.03 -19.70
C LYS A 21 4.27 10.65 -19.41
N SER A 22 5.27 10.55 -18.53
CA SER A 22 5.93 9.28 -18.24
C SER A 22 5.04 8.28 -17.51
N LEU A 23 4.12 8.77 -16.68
CA LEU A 23 3.16 7.94 -15.97
C LEU A 23 1.82 7.83 -16.71
N HIS A 24 1.76 8.28 -17.97
CA HIS A 24 0.54 8.31 -18.78
C HIS A 24 -0.65 8.96 -18.07
N LEU A 25 -0.38 9.93 -17.21
CA LEU A 25 -1.39 10.74 -16.53
C LEU A 25 -2.03 11.67 -17.55
N ASN A 26 -3.15 11.23 -18.10
CA ASN A 26 -3.95 12.05 -18.98
C ASN A 26 -4.68 13.16 -18.19
N GLU A 27 -5.17 14.19 -18.90
CA GLU A 27 -5.82 15.34 -18.26
C GLU A 27 -7.06 14.94 -17.43
N THR A 28 -7.80 13.92 -17.88
CA THR A 28 -8.99 13.41 -17.17
C THR A 28 -8.64 12.78 -15.83
N LEU A 29 -7.58 11.98 -15.77
CA LEU A 29 -7.09 11.37 -14.55
C LEU A 29 -6.52 12.44 -13.62
N LEU A 30 -5.73 13.38 -14.14
CA LEU A 30 -5.23 14.51 -13.35
C LEU A 30 -6.37 15.35 -12.77
N GLN A 31 -7.43 15.58 -13.54
CA GLN A 31 -8.62 16.28 -13.06
C GLN A 31 -9.33 15.50 -11.96
N THR A 32 -9.45 14.18 -12.12
CA THR A 32 -9.97 13.28 -11.10
C THR A 32 -9.15 13.37 -9.81
N LEU A 33 -7.84 13.20 -9.89
CA LEU A 33 -6.91 13.26 -8.75
C LEU A 33 -6.96 14.63 -8.05
N ARG A 34 -7.03 15.73 -8.80
CA ARG A 34 -7.25 17.07 -8.24
C ARG A 34 -8.58 17.18 -7.49
N GLY A 35 -9.65 16.58 -8.02
CA GLY A 35 -10.94 16.45 -7.33
C GLY A 35 -10.80 15.75 -5.97
N LEU A 36 -10.01 14.69 -5.90
CA LEU A 36 -9.66 13.97 -4.68
C LEU A 36 -8.77 14.77 -3.71
N GLY A 37 -8.28 15.94 -4.12
CA GLY A 37 -7.35 16.77 -3.34
C GLY A 37 -5.88 16.37 -3.48
N LEU A 38 -5.56 15.55 -4.48
CA LEU A 38 -4.19 15.17 -4.83
C LEU A 38 -3.69 16.13 -5.90
N ASP A 39 -2.86 17.09 -5.49
CA ASP A 39 -2.12 17.95 -6.42
C ASP A 39 -0.79 17.29 -6.85
N HIS A 40 -0.07 17.94 -7.76
CA HIS A 40 1.17 17.41 -8.29
C HIS A 40 2.25 17.16 -7.21
N LYS A 41 2.28 17.95 -6.12
CA LYS A 41 3.23 17.71 -5.02
C LYS A 41 2.92 16.40 -4.30
N HIS A 42 1.64 16.11 -4.09
CA HIS A 42 1.23 14.83 -3.51
C HIS A 42 1.55 13.67 -4.44
N LEU A 43 1.31 13.81 -5.75
CA LEU A 43 1.65 12.75 -6.73
C LEU A 43 3.15 12.47 -6.78
N PHE A 44 3.99 13.51 -6.72
CA PHE A 44 5.44 13.33 -6.66
C PHE A 44 5.87 12.62 -5.37
N ALA A 45 5.32 13.02 -4.22
CA ALA A 45 5.62 12.36 -2.94
C ALA A 45 5.15 10.89 -2.92
N LEU A 46 3.96 10.61 -3.47
CA LEU A 46 3.45 9.24 -3.63
C LEU A 46 4.35 8.42 -4.54
N TYR A 47 4.86 9.00 -5.62
CA TYR A 47 5.79 8.30 -6.52
C TYR A 47 7.12 7.97 -5.84
N GLN A 48 7.66 8.89 -5.02
CA GLN A 48 8.87 8.59 -4.23
C GLN A 48 8.67 7.43 -3.26
N ILE A 49 7.48 7.34 -2.65
CA ILE A 49 7.12 6.24 -1.75
C ILE A 49 6.94 4.95 -2.52
N PHE A 50 6.26 5.00 -3.67
CA PHE A 50 6.08 3.88 -4.59
C PHE A 50 7.43 3.29 -5.01
N SER A 51 8.34 4.13 -5.50
CA SER A 51 9.69 3.69 -5.92
C SER A 51 10.57 3.21 -4.76
N ALA A 52 10.28 3.60 -3.52
CA ALA A 52 10.97 3.06 -2.35
C ALA A 52 10.39 1.71 -1.89
N MET A 53 9.15 1.42 -2.28
CA MET A 53 8.46 0.15 -2.02
C MET A 53 8.80 -0.90 -3.08
N ASP A 54 8.76 -0.52 -4.36
CA ASP A 54 9.20 -1.31 -5.52
C ASP A 54 10.73 -1.51 -5.49
N LYS A 55 11.16 -2.60 -4.85
CA LYS A 55 12.57 -2.90 -4.58
C LYS A 55 13.25 -3.51 -5.78
N ASP A 56 12.53 -4.36 -6.51
CA ASP A 56 13.04 -5.00 -7.71
C ASP A 56 13.00 -4.09 -8.94
N LYS A 57 12.36 -2.92 -8.82
CA LYS A 57 12.18 -1.93 -9.89
C LYS A 57 11.44 -2.55 -11.08
N SER A 58 10.44 -3.35 -10.80
CA SER A 58 9.52 -3.87 -11.82
C SER A 58 8.62 -2.76 -12.37
N GLY A 59 8.42 -1.68 -11.61
CA GLY A 59 7.42 -0.66 -11.88
C GLY A 59 6.04 -1.03 -11.32
N GLU A 60 5.95 -2.12 -10.56
CA GLU A 60 4.76 -2.58 -9.86
C GLU A 60 5.14 -2.94 -8.41
N ILE A 61 4.18 -2.94 -7.50
CA ILE A 61 4.39 -3.36 -6.11
C ILE A 61 3.80 -4.74 -5.94
N ASN A 62 4.62 -5.72 -5.59
CA ASN A 62 4.11 -7.03 -5.19
C ASN A 62 3.74 -7.07 -3.70
N LEU A 63 3.07 -8.16 -3.30
CA LEU A 63 2.61 -8.38 -1.93
C LEU A 63 3.74 -8.28 -0.88
N MET A 64 4.93 -8.81 -1.20
CA MET A 64 6.06 -8.86 -0.26
C MET A 64 6.63 -7.46 -0.03
N GLU A 65 6.84 -6.72 -1.11
CA GLU A 65 7.31 -5.34 -1.08
C GLU A 65 6.40 -4.43 -0.28
N PHE A 66 5.09 -4.57 -0.47
CA PHE A 66 4.09 -3.83 0.28
C PHE A 66 4.21 -4.07 1.79
N PHE A 67 4.21 -5.33 2.23
CA PHE A 67 4.27 -5.64 3.66
C PHE A 67 5.60 -5.30 4.30
N GLU A 68 6.69 -5.48 3.57
CA GLU A 68 8.01 -5.10 4.06
C GLU A 68 8.14 -3.59 4.22
N TYR A 69 7.65 -2.81 3.24
CA TYR A 69 7.66 -1.35 3.36
C TYR A 69 6.71 -0.87 4.45
N ILE A 70 5.50 -1.44 4.57
CA ILE A 70 4.53 -1.03 5.58
C ILE A 70 4.94 -1.46 7.00
N ASP A 71 5.85 -2.43 7.14
CA ASP A 71 6.29 -3.01 8.42
C ASP A 71 5.10 -3.57 9.21
N LEU A 72 4.24 -4.29 8.50
CA LEU A 72 3.09 -4.98 9.07
C LEU A 72 3.21 -6.47 8.82
N LYS A 73 2.92 -7.25 9.86
CA LYS A 73 2.89 -8.71 9.73
C LYS A 73 1.79 -9.12 8.74
N ARG A 74 2.16 -10.00 7.81
CA ARG A 74 1.21 -10.63 6.90
C ARG A 74 0.13 -11.38 7.67
N SER A 75 -1.10 -11.12 7.27
CA SER A 75 -2.33 -11.67 7.84
C SER A 75 -3.28 -11.95 6.66
N ARG A 76 -4.24 -12.86 6.81
CA ARG A 76 -5.22 -13.11 5.72
C ARG A 76 -6.02 -11.86 5.43
N PHE A 77 -6.35 -11.09 6.46
CA PHE A 77 -7.04 -9.82 6.30
C PHE A 77 -6.22 -8.86 5.44
N SER A 78 -4.94 -8.69 5.75
CA SER A 78 -4.09 -7.74 5.04
C SER A 78 -3.80 -8.17 3.60
N GLU A 79 -3.64 -9.48 3.36
CA GLU A 79 -3.49 -10.03 1.99
C GLU A 79 -4.75 -9.81 1.16
N LYS A 80 -5.93 -10.04 1.75
CA LYS A 80 -7.19 -9.77 1.06
C LYS A 80 -7.40 -8.27 0.84
N ALA A 81 -7.06 -7.43 1.82
CA ALA A 81 -7.07 -5.98 1.65
C ALA A 81 -6.16 -5.53 0.49
N PHE A 82 -4.97 -6.13 0.34
CA PHE A 82 -4.07 -5.88 -0.79
C PHE A 82 -4.68 -6.32 -2.12
N SER A 83 -5.36 -7.47 -2.18
CA SER A 83 -6.08 -7.91 -3.39
C SER A 83 -7.17 -6.94 -3.84
N VAL A 84 -7.77 -6.17 -2.92
CA VAL A 84 -8.72 -5.10 -3.29
C VAL A 84 -8.00 -3.87 -3.87
N MET A 85 -6.70 -3.71 -3.61
CA MET A 85 -5.87 -2.68 -4.24
C MET A 85 -5.47 -3.06 -5.67
N ASP A 86 -5.17 -4.33 -5.93
CA ASP A 86 -4.91 -4.90 -7.26
C ASP A 86 -6.22 -5.09 -8.03
N ARG A 87 -6.71 -4.00 -8.62
CA ARG A 87 -8.04 -3.98 -9.23
C ARG A 87 -8.14 -4.84 -10.48
N ASN A 88 -7.06 -4.99 -11.21
CA ASN A 88 -7.04 -5.74 -12.45
C ASN A 88 -6.65 -7.22 -12.25
N GLY A 89 -6.35 -7.64 -11.02
CA GLY A 89 -6.13 -9.04 -10.64
C GLY A 89 -4.84 -9.63 -11.18
N SER A 90 -3.83 -8.79 -11.40
CA SER A 90 -2.51 -9.21 -11.89
C SER A 90 -1.63 -9.89 -10.85
N GLY A 91 -1.92 -9.67 -9.57
CA GLY A 91 -1.06 -10.01 -8.43
C GLY A 91 -0.12 -8.88 -7.99
N GLU A 92 -0.01 -7.80 -8.77
CA GLU A 92 0.90 -6.67 -8.53
C GLU A 92 0.15 -5.34 -8.69
N VAL A 93 0.62 -4.28 -8.03
CA VAL A 93 -0.07 -2.98 -7.96
C VAL A 93 0.76 -1.92 -8.67
N ASP A 94 0.25 -1.40 -9.78
CA ASP A 94 0.92 -0.30 -10.50
C ASP A 94 0.81 1.04 -9.75
N PHE A 95 1.54 2.08 -10.21
CA PHE A 95 1.53 3.38 -9.54
C PHE A 95 0.14 4.02 -9.40
N ILE A 96 -0.71 3.90 -10.41
CA ILE A 96 -2.05 4.49 -10.41
C ILE A 96 -2.98 3.71 -9.48
N GLU A 97 -2.89 2.39 -9.51
CA GLU A 97 -3.60 1.51 -8.59
C GLU A 97 -3.20 1.80 -7.14
N PHE A 98 -1.90 1.96 -6.87
CA PHE A 98 -1.39 2.36 -5.56
C PHE A 98 -1.98 3.70 -5.10
N VAL A 99 -1.92 4.76 -5.93
CA VAL A 99 -2.43 6.09 -5.57
C VAL A 99 -3.92 6.04 -5.23
N LEU A 100 -4.71 5.37 -6.07
CA LEU A 100 -6.16 5.32 -5.91
C LEU A 100 -6.58 4.41 -4.75
N ALA A 101 -5.94 3.25 -4.61
CA ALA A 101 -6.21 2.32 -3.53
C ALA A 101 -5.84 2.91 -2.17
N VAL A 102 -4.65 3.51 -2.05
CA VAL A 102 -4.22 4.17 -0.82
C VAL A 102 -5.13 5.36 -0.51
N TRP A 103 -5.48 6.19 -1.49
CA TRP A 103 -6.42 7.29 -1.25
C TRP A 103 -7.77 6.79 -0.77
N ASN A 104 -8.32 5.76 -1.42
CA ASN A 104 -9.61 5.21 -1.06
C ASN A 104 -9.59 4.59 0.35
N TYR A 105 -8.60 3.76 0.65
CA TYR A 105 -8.53 3.05 1.93
C TYR A 105 -8.18 4.00 3.09
N CYS A 106 -7.17 4.85 2.91
CA CYS A 106 -6.70 5.74 3.98
C CYS A 106 -7.63 6.93 4.26
N SER A 107 -8.55 7.25 3.34
CA SER A 107 -9.58 8.27 3.58
C SER A 107 -10.90 7.72 4.12
N PHE A 108 -11.01 6.40 4.34
CA PHE A 108 -12.22 5.84 4.97
C PHE A 108 -12.45 6.43 6.35
N ASN A 109 -13.69 6.82 6.61
CA ASN A 109 -14.16 7.08 7.96
C ASN A 109 -14.53 5.75 8.65
N HIS A 110 -14.93 5.82 9.93
CA HIS A 110 -15.29 4.64 10.71
C HIS A 110 -16.35 3.76 10.02
N ALA A 111 -17.43 4.36 9.51
CA ALA A 111 -18.51 3.61 8.86
C ALA A 111 -18.04 2.92 7.56
N SER A 112 -17.26 3.62 6.73
CA SER A 112 -16.67 3.02 5.53
C SER A 112 -15.70 1.89 5.86
N LEU A 113 -14.92 2.02 6.95
CA LEU A 113 -14.00 0.97 7.37
C LEU A 113 -14.73 -0.26 7.92
N VAL A 114 -15.83 -0.06 8.67
CA VAL A 114 -16.72 -1.16 9.10
C VAL A 114 -17.26 -1.91 7.89
N ARG A 115 -17.76 -1.18 6.89
CA ARG A 115 -18.28 -1.79 5.66
C ARG A 115 -17.19 -2.53 4.89
N PHE A 116 -15.99 -1.94 4.78
CA PHE A 116 -14.87 -2.59 4.13
C PHE A 116 -14.42 -3.85 4.86
N ALA A 117 -14.37 -3.83 6.20
CA ALA A 117 -14.05 -5.01 6.99
C ALA A 117 -15.10 -6.11 6.79
N TYR A 118 -16.38 -5.76 6.73
CA TYR A 118 -17.46 -6.69 6.41
C TYR A 118 -17.25 -7.35 5.04
N ASP A 119 -17.04 -6.55 3.99
CA ASP A 119 -16.82 -7.06 2.63
C ASP A 119 -15.53 -7.93 2.55
N LEU A 120 -14.55 -7.68 3.41
CA LEU A 120 -13.37 -8.54 3.53
C LEU A 120 -13.61 -9.83 4.31
N TYR A 121 -14.53 -9.84 5.28
CA TYR A 121 -14.85 -11.05 6.04
C TYR A 121 -15.78 -12.00 5.28
N ASP A 122 -16.63 -11.47 4.41
CA ASP A 122 -17.36 -12.24 3.38
C ASP A 122 -16.37 -12.74 2.31
N ILE A 123 -15.93 -13.98 2.44
CA ILE A 123 -14.90 -14.63 1.61
C ILE A 123 -15.45 -15.06 0.28
N ASP A 124 -16.65 -15.63 0.28
CA ASP A 124 -17.27 -16.13 -0.94
C ASP A 124 -18.01 -15.04 -1.74
N GLY A 125 -18.20 -13.86 -1.15
CA GLY A 125 -18.87 -12.73 -1.79
C GLY A 125 -20.37 -12.93 -1.92
N SER A 126 -20.96 -13.78 -1.08
CA SER A 126 -22.40 -14.05 -1.04
C SER A 126 -23.21 -12.81 -0.64
N GLY A 127 -22.56 -11.82 -0.05
CA GLY A 127 -23.16 -10.59 0.47
C GLY A 127 -23.53 -10.70 1.95
N GLU A 128 -23.38 -11.87 2.57
CA GLU A 128 -23.68 -12.14 3.97
C GLU A 128 -22.63 -13.05 4.62
N ILE A 129 -22.29 -12.80 5.88
CA ILE A 129 -21.23 -13.56 6.56
C ILE A 129 -21.79 -14.87 7.14
N GLU A 130 -21.06 -15.95 6.90
CA GLU A 130 -21.38 -17.31 7.31
C GLU A 130 -20.64 -17.73 8.58
N HIS A 131 -21.04 -18.84 9.20
CA HIS A 131 -20.49 -19.24 10.50
C HIS A 131 -18.98 -19.49 10.41
N ASP A 132 -18.52 -20.17 9.36
CA ASP A 132 -17.10 -20.44 9.19
C ASP A 132 -16.31 -19.15 8.90
N GLU A 133 -16.93 -18.17 8.24
CA GLU A 133 -16.36 -16.84 8.02
C GLU A 133 -16.28 -16.02 9.31
N VAL A 134 -17.30 -16.10 10.18
CA VAL A 134 -17.25 -15.56 11.55
C VAL A 134 -16.06 -16.15 12.30
N VAL A 135 -15.94 -17.48 12.35
CA VAL A 135 -14.84 -18.14 13.04
C VAL A 135 -13.48 -17.70 12.49
N ARG A 136 -13.35 -17.54 11.17
CA ARG A 136 -12.12 -17.03 10.54
C ARG A 136 -11.85 -15.58 10.92
N CYS A 137 -12.85 -14.71 10.91
CA CYS A 137 -12.75 -13.32 11.34
C CYS A 137 -12.21 -13.22 12.78
N VAL A 138 -12.81 -13.97 13.72
CA VAL A 138 -12.39 -13.91 15.12
C VAL A 138 -11.01 -14.55 15.32
N ARG A 139 -10.69 -15.61 14.57
CA ARG A 139 -9.33 -16.19 14.56
C ARG A 139 -8.28 -15.19 14.09
N GLU A 140 -8.59 -14.34 13.12
CA GLU A 140 -7.67 -13.32 12.62
C GLU A 140 -7.31 -12.30 13.73
N VAL A 141 -8.30 -11.90 14.53
CA VAL A 141 -8.13 -10.91 15.60
C VAL A 141 -7.36 -11.50 16.81
N TRP A 142 -7.57 -12.77 17.14
CA TRP A 142 -6.92 -13.43 18.29
C TRP A 142 -5.67 -14.26 17.94
N GLY A 143 -5.39 -14.49 16.66
CA GLY A 143 -4.26 -15.28 16.20
C GLY A 143 -4.23 -16.68 16.79
N SER A 144 -3.05 -17.12 17.25
CA SER A 144 -2.85 -18.45 17.85
C SER A 144 -3.59 -18.64 19.18
N ALA A 145 -3.98 -17.56 19.87
CA ALA A 145 -4.67 -17.62 21.15
C ALA A 145 -6.18 -17.88 21.02
N TRP A 146 -6.74 -17.81 19.81
CA TRP A 146 -8.17 -17.96 19.51
C TRP A 146 -8.83 -19.13 20.25
N GLU A 147 -8.29 -20.34 20.10
CA GLU A 147 -8.90 -21.57 20.63
C GLU A 147 -9.01 -21.55 22.16
N THR A 148 -8.01 -21.00 22.82
CA THR A 148 -7.90 -20.92 24.30
C THR A 148 -8.54 -19.66 24.88
N SER A 149 -8.89 -18.68 24.05
CA SER A 149 -9.37 -17.38 24.49
C SER A 149 -10.86 -17.42 24.80
N SER A 150 -11.20 -17.42 26.10
CA SER A 150 -12.60 -17.35 26.53
C SER A 150 -13.34 -16.12 26.00
N SER A 151 -12.64 -15.00 25.80
CA SER A 151 -13.20 -13.79 25.19
C SER A 151 -13.53 -14.00 23.72
N ALA A 152 -12.67 -14.71 22.98
CA ALA A 152 -12.88 -14.96 21.57
C ALA A 152 -14.07 -15.91 21.35
N GLN A 153 -14.14 -17.00 22.13
CA GLN A 153 -15.28 -17.93 22.08
C GLN A 153 -16.60 -17.22 22.39
N LYS A 154 -16.64 -16.36 23.42
CA LYS A 154 -17.82 -15.54 23.74
C LYS A 154 -18.24 -14.60 22.61
N ILE A 155 -17.32 -14.16 21.74
CA ILE A 155 -17.66 -13.33 20.59
C ILE A 155 -18.33 -14.17 19.51
N VAL A 156 -17.81 -15.36 19.23
CA VAL A 156 -18.44 -16.30 18.29
C VAL A 156 -19.81 -16.74 18.79
N ASP A 157 -19.94 -17.14 20.05
CA ASP A 157 -21.24 -17.53 20.63
C ASP A 157 -22.30 -16.43 20.47
N LYS A 158 -21.90 -15.16 20.62
CA LYS A 158 -22.81 -14.02 20.44
C LYS A 158 -23.19 -13.80 18.97
N LEU A 159 -22.23 -13.95 18.06
CA LEU A 159 -22.49 -13.82 16.63
C LEU A 159 -23.38 -14.96 16.15
N ASP A 160 -23.13 -16.19 16.59
CA ASP A 160 -23.96 -17.36 16.32
C ASP A 160 -25.38 -17.18 16.84
N ALA A 161 -25.53 -16.63 18.06
CA ALA A 161 -26.85 -16.30 18.60
C ALA A 161 -27.58 -15.23 17.76
N ILE A 162 -26.88 -14.25 17.20
CA ILE A 162 -27.48 -13.27 16.29
C ILE A 162 -27.91 -13.95 15.00
N MET A 163 -27.03 -14.75 14.40
CA MET A 163 -27.29 -15.47 13.15
C MET A 163 -28.45 -16.44 13.29
N ALA A 164 -28.56 -17.16 14.41
CA ALA A 164 -29.68 -18.07 14.68
C ALA A 164 -31.07 -17.38 14.72
N ASN A 165 -31.10 -16.06 14.92
CA ASN A 165 -32.32 -15.25 14.87
C ASN A 165 -32.61 -14.67 13.47
N THR A 166 -31.82 -15.04 12.46
CA THR A 166 -32.03 -14.64 11.06
C THR A 166 -32.66 -15.78 10.25
N PRO A 167 -33.41 -15.49 9.16
CA PRO A 167 -34.07 -16.52 8.37
C PRO A 167 -33.15 -17.57 7.73
N ASN A 168 -31.87 -17.24 7.53
CA ASN A 168 -30.90 -18.03 6.77
C ASN A 168 -29.64 -18.38 7.57
N ASN A 169 -29.61 -18.09 8.87
CA ASN A 169 -28.41 -18.24 9.70
C ASN A 169 -27.18 -17.52 9.10
N ARG A 170 -27.40 -16.30 8.61
CA ARG A 170 -26.37 -15.45 8.01
C ARG A 170 -26.28 -14.12 8.74
N LEU A 171 -25.12 -13.51 8.75
CA LEU A 171 -24.90 -12.19 9.34
C LEU A 171 -24.85 -11.13 8.24
N SER A 172 -25.92 -10.34 8.13
CA SER A 172 -25.98 -9.22 7.19
C SER A 172 -25.09 -8.04 7.63
N ALA A 173 -24.79 -7.14 6.69
CA ALA A 173 -23.95 -5.97 6.95
C ALA A 173 -24.49 -5.06 8.06
N ALA A 174 -25.82 -4.91 8.15
CA ALA A 174 -26.46 -4.12 9.19
C ALA A 174 -26.23 -4.73 10.58
N LEU A 175 -26.44 -6.05 10.71
CA LEU A 175 -26.22 -6.78 11.96
C LEU A 175 -24.74 -6.77 12.35
N PHE A 176 -23.83 -6.95 11.39
CA PHE A 176 -22.39 -6.85 11.64
C PHE A 176 -22.00 -5.45 12.11
N GLN A 177 -22.51 -4.39 11.47
CA GLN A 177 -22.22 -3.02 11.86
C GLN A 177 -22.71 -2.72 13.29
N GLU A 178 -23.94 -3.11 13.64
CA GLU A 178 -24.47 -2.97 15.00
C GLU A 178 -23.65 -3.74 16.04
N PHE A 179 -23.14 -4.92 15.66
CA PHE A 179 -22.27 -5.70 16.52
C PHE A 179 -20.89 -5.05 16.68
N ALA A 180 -20.27 -4.61 15.59
CA ALA A 180 -18.94 -4.02 15.56
C ALA A 180 -18.86 -2.70 16.34
N VAL A 181 -19.96 -1.95 16.45
CA VAL A 181 -20.04 -0.77 17.34
C VAL A 181 -19.83 -1.15 18.81
N ARG A 182 -20.36 -2.29 19.25
CA ARG A 182 -20.19 -2.81 20.63
C ARG A 182 -18.92 -3.64 20.80
N HIS A 183 -18.35 -4.10 19.69
CA HIS A 183 -17.19 -4.98 19.65
C HIS A 183 -16.14 -4.47 18.65
N PRO A 184 -15.58 -3.26 18.85
CA PRO A 184 -14.69 -2.60 17.87
C PRO A 184 -13.38 -3.35 17.63
N MET A 185 -13.02 -4.29 18.51
CA MET A 185 -11.85 -5.17 18.34
C MET A 185 -11.93 -6.02 17.06
N LEU A 186 -13.13 -6.33 16.55
CA LEU A 186 -13.29 -7.02 15.27
C LEU A 186 -12.79 -6.22 14.06
N LEU A 187 -12.60 -4.92 14.23
CA LEU A 187 -12.11 -4.02 13.19
C LEU A 187 -10.61 -3.75 13.36
N PHE A 188 -9.97 -4.26 14.42
CA PHE A 188 -8.58 -3.95 14.71
C PHE A 188 -7.62 -4.25 13.55
N PRO A 189 -7.71 -5.38 12.82
CA PRO A 189 -6.88 -5.61 11.64
C PRO A 189 -7.03 -4.54 10.55
N ALA A 190 -8.26 -4.05 10.34
CA ALA A 190 -8.56 -2.96 9.41
C ALA A 190 -7.98 -1.63 9.89
N PHE A 191 -8.13 -1.32 11.18
CA PHE A 191 -7.58 -0.08 11.74
C PHE A 191 -6.06 -0.09 11.76
N GLU A 192 -5.43 -1.20 12.14
CA GLU A 192 -3.98 -1.34 12.21
C GLU A 192 -3.36 -1.14 10.82
N LEU A 193 -3.86 -1.83 9.80
CA LEU A 193 -3.40 -1.65 8.42
C LEU A 193 -3.60 -0.20 7.95
N GLN A 194 -4.78 0.39 8.17
CA GLN A 194 -5.04 1.78 7.78
C GLN A 194 -4.08 2.74 8.49
N MET A 195 -3.86 2.58 9.79
CA MET A 195 -2.98 3.44 10.57
C MET A 195 -1.53 3.37 10.13
N GLU A 196 -1.03 2.18 9.80
CA GLU A 196 0.35 2.00 9.32
C GLU A 196 0.56 2.58 7.92
N ILE A 197 -0.39 2.35 7.00
CA ILE A 197 -0.35 3.01 5.68
C ILE A 197 -0.45 4.52 5.85
N GLN A 198 -1.37 5.04 6.66
CA GLN A 198 -1.50 6.48 6.90
C GLN A 198 -0.24 7.09 7.52
N ARG A 199 0.48 6.35 8.35
CA ARG A 199 1.72 6.79 8.98
C ARG A 199 2.86 6.86 7.97
N LYS A 200 3.01 5.84 7.13
CA LYS A 200 4.14 5.71 6.18
C LYS A 200 3.90 6.39 4.83
N VAL A 201 2.64 6.57 4.44
CA VAL A 201 2.25 7.22 3.19
C VAL A 201 1.64 8.58 3.51
N LEU A 202 2.28 9.68 3.12
CA LEU A 202 1.84 11.09 3.29
C LEU A 202 1.55 11.59 4.73
N GLY A 203 1.44 10.71 5.73
CA GLY A 203 1.31 11.05 7.14
C GLY A 203 -0.12 11.28 7.63
N LYS A 204 -0.37 11.00 8.92
CA LYS A 204 -1.70 11.06 9.56
C LYS A 204 -2.46 12.38 9.36
N ARG A 205 -1.75 13.52 9.37
CA ARG A 205 -2.38 14.84 9.20
C ARG A 205 -2.99 15.04 7.82
N PHE A 206 -2.32 14.52 6.78
CA PHE A 206 -2.83 14.57 5.42
C PHE A 206 -4.14 13.76 5.34
N TRP A 207 -4.12 12.53 5.85
CA TRP A 207 -5.27 11.63 5.79
C TRP A 207 -6.46 12.10 6.61
N SER A 208 -6.25 12.69 7.79
CA SER A 208 -7.35 13.32 8.55
C SER A 208 -8.11 14.34 7.71
N ARG A 209 -7.40 15.19 6.97
CA ARG A 209 -8.01 16.19 6.06
C ARG A 209 -8.66 15.53 4.86
N ALA A 210 -8.06 14.48 4.32
CA ALA A 210 -8.63 13.72 3.19
C ALA A 210 -9.96 13.05 3.57
N THR A 211 -10.05 12.46 4.77
CA THR A 211 -11.28 11.87 5.31
C THR A 211 -12.38 12.90 5.50
N GLU A 212 -12.06 14.06 6.07
CA GLU A 212 -13.01 15.18 6.21
C GLU A 212 -13.52 15.65 4.84
N LYS A 213 -12.61 15.84 3.87
CA LYS A 213 -12.97 16.23 2.51
C LYS A 213 -13.81 15.15 1.81
N ARG A 214 -13.52 13.87 2.01
CA ARG A 214 -14.29 12.75 1.42
C ARG A 214 -15.76 12.82 1.77
N GLY A 215 -16.12 13.18 3.01
CA GLY A 215 -17.51 13.36 3.41
C GLY A 215 -18.28 14.41 2.58
N SER A 216 -17.54 15.34 1.94
CA SER A 216 -18.09 16.35 1.03
C SER A 216 -18.00 15.99 -0.47
N LEU A 217 -17.36 14.86 -0.82
CA LEU A 217 -17.14 14.45 -2.22
C LEU A 217 -18.15 13.38 -2.66
N ASN A 218 -18.64 13.46 -3.90
CA ASN A 218 -19.39 12.38 -4.53
C ASN A 218 -18.43 11.37 -5.18
N VAL A 219 -17.97 10.39 -4.41
CA VAL A 219 -17.02 9.35 -4.84
C VAL A 219 -17.62 8.39 -5.88
N ASN A 220 -18.95 8.23 -5.90
CA ASN A 220 -19.64 7.37 -6.87
C ASN A 220 -19.67 7.96 -8.29
N ALA A 221 -19.40 9.26 -8.42
CA ALA A 221 -19.28 9.94 -9.72
C ALA A 221 -17.90 9.75 -10.39
N LEU A 222 -16.96 9.08 -9.72
CA LEU A 222 -15.67 8.73 -10.32
C LEU A 222 -15.89 7.67 -11.41
N ASN A 223 -15.65 8.03 -12.67
CA ASN A 223 -15.75 7.10 -13.79
C ASN A 223 -14.58 6.10 -13.75
N TRP A 224 -14.82 4.98 -13.08
CA TRP A 224 -13.82 3.94 -12.85
C TRP A 224 -13.45 3.13 -14.10
N ASP A 225 -14.28 3.11 -15.14
CA ASP A 225 -13.95 2.39 -16.37
C ASP A 225 -12.86 3.12 -17.15
N HIS A 226 -12.83 4.45 -17.10
CA HIS A 226 -11.73 5.22 -17.67
C HIS A 226 -10.42 5.06 -16.86
N VAL A 227 -10.52 4.88 -15.54
CA VAL A 227 -9.36 4.59 -14.69
C VAL A 227 -8.70 3.26 -15.10
N LYS A 228 -9.49 2.23 -15.44
CA LYS A 228 -8.97 0.92 -15.88
C LYS A 228 -8.19 0.99 -17.20
N GLU A 229 -8.60 1.86 -18.12
CA GLU A 229 -7.87 2.07 -19.38
C GLU A 229 -6.50 2.72 -19.11
N VAL A 230 -6.44 3.67 -18.18
CA VAL A 230 -5.20 4.36 -17.81
C VAL A 230 -4.24 3.46 -17.02
N THR A 231 -4.74 2.61 -16.12
CA THR A 231 -3.89 1.65 -15.39
C THR A 231 -3.20 0.68 -16.36
N MET A 232 -3.92 0.16 -17.36
CA MET A 232 -3.31 -0.71 -18.40
C MET A 232 -2.20 -0.03 -19.21
N LEU A 233 -2.30 1.28 -19.47
CA LEU A 233 -1.27 2.06 -20.16
C LEU A 233 -0.07 2.40 -19.26
N SER A 234 -0.31 2.57 -17.95
CA SER A 234 0.72 2.82 -16.94
C SER A 234 1.75 1.68 -16.87
N ARG A 235 1.30 0.42 -16.96
CA ARG A 235 2.15 -0.78 -16.88
C ARG A 235 3.25 -0.84 -17.93
N GLN A 236 2.90 -0.66 -19.21
CA GLN A 236 3.86 -0.68 -20.31
C GLN A 236 4.87 0.47 -20.22
N SER A 237 4.50 1.55 -19.54
CA SER A 237 5.36 2.72 -19.43
C SER A 237 6.24 2.75 -18.21
N SER A 238 5.81 2.20 -17.07
CA SER A 238 6.63 2.12 -15.86
C SER A 238 7.95 1.39 -16.13
N SER A 239 7.91 0.31 -16.93
CA SER A 239 9.10 -0.40 -17.45
C SER A 239 10.00 0.49 -18.33
N ASN A 240 9.41 1.26 -19.25
CA ASN A 240 10.15 2.17 -20.14
C ASN A 240 10.69 3.42 -19.41
N LEU A 241 9.97 3.89 -18.38
CA LEU A 241 10.31 5.05 -17.56
C LEU A 241 11.52 4.77 -16.69
N LEU A 242 11.56 3.61 -16.02
CA LEU A 242 12.71 3.19 -15.22
C LEU A 242 13.97 3.11 -16.07
N THR A 243 13.88 2.53 -17.27
CA THR A 243 14.99 2.52 -18.23
C THR A 243 15.41 3.96 -18.61
N SER A 244 14.45 4.84 -18.91
CA SER A 244 14.75 6.22 -19.28
C SER A 244 15.29 7.08 -18.13
N MET A 245 14.89 6.81 -16.89
CA MET A 245 15.36 7.51 -15.69
C MET A 245 16.70 6.97 -15.20
N GLU A 246 16.98 5.69 -15.34
CA GLU A 246 18.33 5.13 -15.12
C GLU A 246 19.30 5.67 -16.16
N GLU A 247 18.86 5.84 -17.40
CA GLU A 247 19.60 6.56 -18.42
C GLU A 247 19.76 8.05 -18.10
N ASP A 248 18.73 8.75 -17.60
CA ASP A 248 18.82 10.17 -17.28
C ASP A 248 19.61 10.45 -15.99
N ILE A 249 19.56 9.56 -14.98
CA ILE A 249 20.44 9.58 -13.80
C ILE A 249 21.88 9.28 -14.24
N GLY A 250 22.07 8.32 -15.15
CA GLY A 250 23.35 8.03 -15.79
C GLY A 250 23.90 9.20 -16.62
N ARG A 251 23.04 9.96 -17.31
CA ARG A 251 23.38 11.18 -18.06
C ARG A 251 23.62 12.38 -17.15
N GLN A 252 22.87 12.54 -16.07
CA GLN A 252 23.06 13.61 -15.07
C GLN A 252 24.34 13.41 -14.25
N LEU A 253 24.81 12.17 -14.12
CA LEU A 253 26.13 11.83 -13.56
C LEU A 253 27.29 11.99 -14.55
N GLN A 254 27.04 12.36 -15.82
CA GLN A 254 28.08 12.59 -16.82
C GLN A 254 28.20 14.08 -17.19
N LEU A 255 29.09 14.80 -16.49
CA LEU A 255 29.70 16.02 -17.01
C LEU A 255 31.19 15.78 -17.36
N LYS A 256 31.36 15.55 -18.66
CA LYS A 256 32.48 15.72 -19.62
C LYS A 256 33.74 14.82 -19.61
N PRO A 257 34.16 14.36 -20.82
CA PRO A 257 35.41 13.63 -21.04
C PRO A 257 36.57 14.57 -21.41
N ALA A 258 37.78 14.25 -20.96
CA ALA A 258 39.04 14.47 -21.70
C ALA A 258 40.19 13.62 -21.09
N ASP A 259 40.81 12.86 -21.98
CA ASP A 259 42.20 12.39 -21.99
C ASP A 259 42.67 11.18 -21.15
N SER A 260 43.06 10.18 -21.94
CA SER A 260 43.94 9.04 -21.68
C SER A 260 43.38 7.88 -20.87
N VAL A 261 43.02 6.85 -21.64
CA VAL A 261 42.97 5.45 -21.23
C VAL A 261 44.30 5.07 -20.60
N SER A 262 44.32 4.97 -19.28
CA SER A 262 45.00 3.93 -18.51
C SER A 262 44.79 4.25 -17.03
N SER A 263 44.51 3.22 -16.22
CA SER A 263 44.51 3.26 -14.75
C SER A 263 43.16 3.45 -14.01
N TRP A 264 42.03 2.98 -14.53
CA TRP A 264 40.86 2.67 -13.66
C TRP A 264 40.92 1.26 -13.02
N GLY A 265 41.95 0.48 -13.35
CA GLY A 265 42.36 -0.69 -12.58
C GLY A 265 43.14 -0.38 -11.30
N ALA A 266 43.46 0.88 -10.98
CA ALA A 266 44.32 1.23 -9.84
C ALA A 266 43.60 1.95 -8.68
N VAL A 267 42.35 2.38 -8.85
CA VAL A 267 41.61 3.13 -7.79
C VAL A 267 40.70 2.22 -6.96
N LEU A 268 40.16 1.16 -7.55
CA LEU A 268 39.54 0.06 -6.77
C LEU A 268 40.59 -0.91 -6.19
N ASP A 269 41.83 -0.90 -6.70
CA ASP A 269 42.91 -1.80 -6.28
C ASP A 269 43.82 -1.20 -5.18
N LYS A 270 43.61 0.07 -4.79
CA LYS A 270 44.35 0.70 -3.67
C LYS A 270 43.62 0.64 -2.32
N ASN A 271 42.30 0.43 -2.32
CA ASN A 271 41.52 0.22 -1.10
C ASN A 271 41.22 -1.26 -0.82
N LEU A 272 41.62 -2.18 -1.70
CA LEU A 272 41.50 -3.63 -1.52
C LEU A 272 42.86 -4.37 -1.39
N ARG A 273 44.00 -3.67 -1.36
CA ARG A 273 45.35 -4.29 -1.26
C ARG A 273 46.11 -4.11 0.05
N ASN A 274 45.57 -3.45 1.08
CA ASN A 274 46.14 -3.44 2.43
C ASN A 274 45.00 -3.70 3.45
N GLY A 275 44.75 -4.90 3.94
CA GLY A 275 45.53 -6.13 3.83
C GLY A 275 44.69 -7.40 4.01
N GLY A 276 45.29 -8.51 3.59
CA GLY A 276 44.83 -9.87 3.88
C GLY A 276 44.91 -10.23 5.36
N GLU A 277 44.49 -11.40 5.81
CA GLU A 277 44.19 -12.65 5.10
C GLU A 277 43.03 -13.36 5.81
N SER A 278 42.23 -14.14 5.06
CA SER A 278 41.44 -15.25 5.63
C SER A 278 42.36 -16.47 5.79
N PRO A 279 42.04 -17.41 6.68
CA PRO A 279 41.37 -18.58 6.12
C PRO A 279 40.33 -19.23 7.03
N LEU A 280 39.49 -20.05 6.38
CA LEU A 280 38.61 -21.09 6.92
C LEU A 280 37.15 -20.68 7.14
N VAL A 281 36.42 -20.84 6.03
CA VAL A 281 35.21 -21.69 5.96
C VAL A 281 35.10 -22.61 7.19
N THR A 282 34.03 -22.52 7.96
CA THR A 282 32.94 -23.52 8.11
C THR A 282 32.18 -23.27 9.43
N LEU A 283 30.87 -23.50 9.39
CA LEU A 283 29.98 -23.95 10.48
C LEU A 283 29.08 -22.92 11.21
N LYS A 284 27.80 -23.03 10.85
CA LYS A 284 26.63 -23.28 11.72
C LYS A 284 26.02 -22.12 12.51
N PHE A 285 24.76 -21.83 12.14
CA PHE A 285 23.55 -21.98 12.97
C PHE A 285 23.68 -21.96 14.50
N THR A 286 22.65 -21.35 15.12
CA THR A 286 22.25 -21.28 16.54
C THR A 286 22.86 -20.09 17.31
N ALA A 287 22.14 -19.33 18.14
CA ALA A 287 20.81 -19.47 18.72
C ALA A 287 20.27 -18.09 19.15
N TYR A 288 18.95 -18.02 19.23
CA TYR A 288 18.23 -17.21 20.22
C TYR A 288 18.83 -17.34 21.62
N ALA A 289 19.05 -16.23 22.33
CA ALA A 289 18.81 -16.06 23.77
C ALA A 289 19.37 -14.71 24.24
N CYS A 290 18.50 -13.72 24.41
CA CYS A 290 18.26 -13.07 25.71
C CYS A 290 17.04 -12.15 25.61
#